data_AF-A0A8T2Q5E3-F1
#
_entry.id   AF-A0A8T2Q5E3-F1
#
_cell.length_a   1.000
_cell.length_b   1.000
_cell.length_c   1.000
_cell.angle_alpha   90.00
_cell.angle_beta   90.00
_cell.angle_gamma   90.00
#
_symmetry.space_group_name_H-M   'P 1'
#
loop_
_entity.id
_entity.type
_entity.pdbx_description
1 polymer ?
#
loop_
_entity_poly.entity_id
_entity_poly.type
_entity_poly.pdbx_seq_one_letter_code
_entity_poly.pdbx_strand_id
1 'polypeptide(L)'
;MGKFFQKAGEKISVLTMHEALQQANSSLKRNIPPHDVTASTHEKAYIFDEIITVEEQNCLDDIELLKSAIGNKVKINELREQRAYPEFVLQRLHTMKHLQDEQKNKGIVILSYLKHLLAFYRLPRHLINSIVDPMGSQAKLSGSNSIDLTRYANIPDAVAGKILKLFTTVSEDMTSESEARTQTDEKRDLLINYILVLGLMVDNYRADPYDLGVELKKTISQLRPYYLELGCKFKSVKEADRGVAEPKTSLQRLYEITLPLPLRFPTLKNKKRRV
;
A
#
# COMPACT_ATOMS: atom_id res chain seq x y z
N MET A 1 43.83 -17.83 54.51
CA MET A 1 42.46 -17.76 53.95
C MET A 1 42.29 -16.35 53.42
N GLY A 2 42.08 -16.03 52.14
CA GLY A 2 41.54 -16.79 51.01
C GLY A 2 40.79 -15.75 50.18
N LYS A 3 41.42 -15.27 49.11
CA LYS A 3 40.90 -14.27 48.16
C LYS A 3 39.51 -14.68 47.66
N PHE A 4 38.48 -13.84 47.76
CA PHE A 4 37.31 -13.82 46.85
C PHE A 4 36.45 -12.55 47.06
N PHE A 5 36.99 -11.38 46.71
CA PHE A 5 36.17 -10.22 46.33
C PHE A 5 36.70 -9.67 45.02
N GLN A 6 36.42 -10.36 43.93
CA GLN A 6 36.57 -9.82 42.58
C GLN A 6 35.69 -10.59 41.60
N LYS A 7 34.50 -10.03 41.32
CA LYS A 7 33.71 -10.18 40.09
C LYS A 7 32.43 -9.38 40.28
N ALA A 8 31.97 -8.55 39.36
CA ALA A 8 32.58 -7.84 38.26
C ALA A 8 31.64 -6.65 38.07
N GLY A 9 32.17 -5.43 38.00
CA GLY A 9 31.38 -4.31 37.51
C GLY A 9 31.09 -4.58 36.05
N GLU A 10 29.89 -5.07 35.74
CA GLU A 10 29.36 -4.96 34.39
C GLU A 10 29.30 -3.46 34.09
N LYS A 11 30.23 -3.01 33.25
CA LYS A 11 30.12 -1.72 32.57
C LYS A 11 28.85 -1.81 31.75
N ILE A 12 27.74 -1.34 32.31
CA ILE A 12 26.60 -0.89 31.52
C ILE A 12 27.16 0.25 30.68
N SER A 13 27.53 -0.03 29.43
CA SER A 13 27.90 1.00 28.47
C SER A 13 26.66 1.84 28.24
N VAL A 14 26.57 2.97 28.95
CA VAL A 14 25.53 3.96 28.72
C VAL A 14 25.81 4.54 27.34
N LEU A 15 25.04 4.10 26.35
CA LEU A 15 25.12 4.62 24.99
C LEU A 15 24.99 6.13 25.04
N THR A 16 25.82 6.83 24.28
CA THR A 16 25.60 8.25 24.07
C THR A 16 24.24 8.46 23.41
N MET A 17 23.63 9.62 23.62
CA MET A 17 22.34 9.96 23.01
C MET A 17 22.36 9.77 21.48
N HIS A 18 23.49 10.02 20.84
CA HIS A 18 23.69 9.82 19.41
C HIS A 18 23.68 8.33 19.03
N GLU A 19 24.44 7.49 19.73
CA GLU A 19 24.49 6.05 19.48
C GLU A 19 23.14 5.38 19.74
N ALA A 20 22.44 5.78 20.82
CA ALA A 20 21.09 5.29 21.12
C ALA A 20 20.10 5.62 19.99
N LEU A 21 20.18 6.82 19.40
CA LEU A 21 19.34 7.20 18.26
C LEU A 21 19.71 6.45 16.98
N GLN A 22 21.00 6.24 16.73
CA GLN A 22 21.46 5.51 15.55
C GLN A 22 21.00 4.05 15.63
N GLN A 23 21.17 3.43 16.80
CA GLN A 23 20.67 2.09 17.07
C GLN A 23 19.14 2.03 16.92
N ALA A 24 18.40 2.95 17.55
CA ALA A 24 16.96 3.02 17.42
C ALA A 24 16.51 3.15 15.95
N ASN A 25 17.15 4.04 15.18
CA ASN A 25 16.86 4.22 13.75
C ASN A 25 17.17 2.98 12.91
N SER A 26 18.22 2.23 13.25
CA SER A 26 18.58 0.98 12.55
C SER A 26 17.61 -0.16 12.82
N SER A 27 16.96 -0.17 13.99
CA SER A 27 15.98 -1.19 14.41
C SER A 27 14.53 -0.80 14.11
N LEU A 28 14.28 0.35 13.47
CA LEU A 28 12.91 0.78 13.12
C LEU A 28 12.28 -0.16 12.09
N LYS A 29 11.34 -0.98 12.55
CA LYS A 29 10.49 -1.78 11.66
C LYS A 29 9.44 -0.87 11.02
N ARG A 30 9.57 -0.66 9.71
CA ARG A 30 8.62 0.16 8.94
C ARG A 30 7.41 -0.65 8.51
N ASN A 31 6.25 -0.04 8.58
CA ASN A 31 4.98 -0.63 8.18
C ASN A 31 4.69 -0.35 6.69
N ILE A 32 5.62 -0.74 5.82
CA ILE A 32 5.61 -0.45 4.37
C ILE A 32 5.84 -1.74 3.57
N PRO A 33 5.54 -1.76 2.26
CA PRO A 33 5.81 -2.91 1.40
C PRO A 33 7.28 -3.36 1.40
N PRO A 34 7.56 -4.61 0.98
CA PRO A 34 8.92 -5.10 0.75
C PRO A 34 9.72 -4.15 -0.16
N HIS A 35 10.95 -3.85 0.27
CA HIS A 35 11.78 -2.83 -0.37
C HIS A 35 13.26 -3.11 -0.18
N ASP A 36 14.05 -2.61 -1.14
CA ASP A 36 15.52 -2.63 -1.08
C ASP A 36 16.07 -1.20 -1.00
N VAL A 37 16.65 -0.87 0.15
CA VAL A 37 17.27 0.45 0.39
C VAL A 37 18.54 0.68 -0.41
N THR A 38 19.18 -0.40 -0.90
CA THR A 38 20.41 -0.36 -1.69
C THR A 38 20.16 -0.24 -3.18
N ALA A 39 18.88 -0.28 -3.59
CA ALA A 39 18.48 -0.22 -4.98
C ALA A 39 18.98 1.05 -5.68
N SER A 40 19.59 0.85 -6.85
CA SER A 40 20.02 1.91 -7.77
C SER A 40 19.00 2.23 -8.86
N THR A 41 17.93 1.43 -8.98
CA THR A 41 16.80 1.66 -9.91
C THR A 41 15.47 1.57 -9.16
N HIS A 42 14.43 2.21 -9.70
CA HIS A 42 13.15 2.33 -8.99
C HIS A 42 12.40 0.99 -8.94
N GLU A 43 12.61 0.15 -9.96
CA GLU A 43 12.04 -1.20 -10.09
C GLU A 43 12.56 -2.16 -9.04
N LYS A 44 13.76 -1.89 -8.52
CA LYS A 44 14.38 -2.67 -7.45
C LYS A 44 14.10 -2.09 -6.06
N ALA A 45 13.75 -0.80 -5.97
CA ALA A 45 13.46 -0.15 -4.71
C ALA A 45 12.21 -0.72 -4.04
N TYR A 46 11.17 -1.00 -4.82
CA TYR A 46 10.00 -1.78 -4.41
C TYR A 46 9.81 -2.93 -5.39
N ILE A 47 10.01 -4.16 -4.94
CA ILE A 47 10.11 -5.32 -5.82
C ILE A 47 8.71 -5.81 -6.18
N PHE A 48 8.37 -5.76 -7.47
CA PHE A 48 7.04 -6.08 -7.97
C PHE A 48 6.57 -7.49 -7.58
N ASP A 49 7.40 -8.51 -7.81
CA ASP A 49 7.02 -9.90 -7.56
C ASP A 49 6.89 -10.26 -6.07
N GLU A 50 7.47 -9.43 -5.18
CA GLU A 50 7.26 -9.56 -3.73
C GLU A 50 5.94 -8.91 -3.29
N ILE A 51 5.46 -7.91 -4.02
CA ILE A 51 4.19 -7.22 -3.76
C ILE A 51 3.02 -7.97 -4.37
N ILE A 52 3.15 -8.50 -5.60
CA ILE A 52 2.14 -9.29 -6.31
C ILE A 52 2.80 -10.56 -6.84
N THR A 53 2.49 -11.70 -6.21
CA THR A 53 3.11 -12.98 -6.58
C THR A 53 2.56 -13.50 -7.90
N VAL A 54 3.30 -14.38 -8.57
CA VAL A 54 2.86 -15.01 -9.84
C VAL A 54 1.51 -15.72 -9.71
N GLU A 55 1.25 -16.36 -8.57
CA GLU A 55 -0.04 -16.99 -8.27
C GLU A 55 -1.19 -15.96 -8.28
N GLU A 56 -0.99 -14.81 -7.63
CA GLU A 56 -1.98 -13.73 -7.64
C GLU A 56 -2.17 -13.17 -9.05
N GLN A 57 -1.09 -12.98 -9.81
CA GLN A 57 -1.17 -12.48 -11.18
C GLN A 57 -2.03 -13.40 -12.07
N ASN A 58 -1.88 -14.72 -11.90
CA ASN A 58 -2.58 -15.71 -12.71
C ASN A 58 -4.08 -15.84 -12.40
N CYS A 59 -4.54 -15.36 -11.24
CA CYS A 59 -5.96 -15.42 -10.86
C CYS A 59 -6.74 -14.14 -11.15
N LEU A 60 -6.10 -13.11 -11.72
CA LEU A 60 -6.76 -11.87 -12.17
C LEU A 60 -7.49 -12.13 -13.49
N ASP A 61 -8.81 -12.04 -13.46
CA ASP A 61 -9.70 -12.42 -14.58
C ASP A 61 -9.95 -11.29 -15.58
N ASP A 62 -9.70 -10.04 -15.20
CA ASP A 62 -10.00 -8.85 -16.00
C ASP A 62 -8.81 -8.28 -16.79
N ILE A 63 -7.69 -9.01 -16.86
CA ILE A 63 -6.46 -8.58 -17.52
C ILE A 63 -6.69 -8.27 -19.01
N GLU A 64 -7.33 -9.18 -19.75
CA GLU A 64 -7.58 -9.00 -21.19
C GLU A 64 -8.58 -7.88 -21.45
N LEU A 65 -9.59 -7.74 -20.58
CA LEU A 65 -10.55 -6.65 -20.64
C LEU A 65 -9.85 -5.30 -20.50
N LEU A 66 -9.00 -5.14 -19.48
CA LEU A 66 -8.23 -3.94 -19.21
C LEU A 66 -7.22 -3.62 -20.31
N LYS A 67 -6.48 -4.62 -20.82
CA LYS A 67 -5.58 -4.46 -21.98
C LYS A 67 -6.32 -3.88 -23.17
N SER A 68 -7.49 -4.42 -23.46
CA SER A 68 -8.30 -4.00 -24.61
C SER A 68 -8.84 -2.57 -24.49
N ALA A 69 -8.90 -2.02 -23.26
CA ALA A 69 -9.36 -0.68 -22.95
C ALA A 69 -8.26 0.40 -22.97
N ILE A 70 -6.98 0.02 -23.03
CA ILE A 70 -5.85 0.98 -23.05
C ILE A 70 -6.02 1.99 -24.19
N GLY A 71 -6.11 3.27 -23.85
CA GLY A 71 -6.30 4.37 -24.80
C GLY A 71 -7.62 4.34 -25.59
N ASN A 72 -8.54 3.41 -25.29
CA ASN A 72 -9.83 3.29 -25.96
C ASN A 72 -10.92 3.95 -25.11
N LYS A 73 -11.30 5.18 -25.50
CA LYS A 73 -12.28 5.99 -24.75
C LYS A 73 -13.65 5.34 -24.64
N VAL A 74 -14.10 4.61 -25.68
CA VAL A 74 -15.41 3.95 -25.68
C VAL A 74 -15.43 2.86 -24.62
N LYS A 75 -14.45 1.95 -24.66
CA LYS A 75 -14.31 0.88 -23.66
C LYS A 75 -14.11 1.41 -22.24
N ILE A 76 -13.31 2.47 -22.06
CA ILE A 76 -13.14 3.09 -20.74
C ILE A 76 -14.47 3.65 -20.22
N ASN A 77 -15.31 4.24 -21.08
CA ASN A 77 -16.63 4.71 -20.69
C ASN A 77 -17.57 3.56 -20.34
N GLU A 78 -17.57 2.46 -21.11
CA GLU A 78 -18.33 1.24 -20.79
C GLU A 78 -17.93 0.69 -19.41
N LEU A 79 -16.62 0.60 -19.12
CA LEU A 79 -16.12 0.19 -17.80
C LEU A 79 -16.53 1.16 -16.68
N ARG A 80 -16.61 2.46 -16.98
CA ARG A 80 -17.10 3.47 -16.02
C ARG A 80 -18.58 3.28 -15.71
N GLU A 81 -19.39 3.00 -16.72
CA GLU A 81 -20.84 2.77 -16.57
C GLU A 81 -21.13 1.51 -15.75
N GLN A 82 -20.29 0.48 -15.87
CA GLN A 82 -20.36 -0.72 -15.03
C GLN A 82 -20.06 -0.45 -13.55
N ARG A 83 -19.42 0.68 -13.22
CA ARG A 83 -19.04 1.08 -11.85
C ARG A 83 -18.20 0.04 -11.10
N ALA A 84 -17.56 -0.87 -11.81
CA ALA A 84 -16.73 -1.94 -11.24
C ALA A 84 -15.28 -1.50 -10.96
N TYR A 85 -14.85 -0.38 -11.55
CA TYR A 85 -13.47 0.09 -11.50
C TYR A 85 -13.36 1.45 -10.78
N PRO A 86 -12.37 1.63 -9.90
CA PRO A 86 -12.00 2.95 -9.40
C PRO A 86 -11.67 3.92 -10.54
N GLU A 87 -11.97 5.21 -10.39
CA GLU A 87 -11.67 6.21 -11.41
C GLU A 87 -10.14 6.34 -11.61
N PHE A 88 -9.35 6.13 -10.55
CA PHE A 88 -7.88 6.03 -10.68
C PHE A 88 -7.46 5.01 -11.75
N VAL A 89 -8.08 3.83 -11.77
CA VAL A 89 -7.77 2.78 -12.76
C VAL A 89 -8.13 3.25 -14.16
N LEU A 90 -9.32 3.79 -14.32
CA LEU A 90 -9.84 4.25 -15.61
C LEU A 90 -9.01 5.40 -16.21
N GLN A 91 -8.57 6.34 -15.38
CA GLN A 91 -7.71 7.44 -15.79
C GLN A 91 -6.35 6.96 -16.28
N ARG A 92 -5.76 5.93 -15.64
CA ARG A 92 -4.45 5.40 -16.05
C ARG A 92 -4.52 4.59 -17.34
N LEU A 93 -5.62 3.86 -17.58
CA LEU A 93 -5.85 3.24 -18.89
C LEU A 93 -5.81 4.25 -20.05
N HIS A 94 -6.26 5.49 -19.81
CA HIS A 94 -6.20 6.56 -20.81
C HIS A 94 -4.75 7.01 -21.08
N THR A 95 -3.89 7.07 -20.06
CA THR A 95 -2.52 7.61 -20.19
C THR A 95 -1.48 6.58 -20.65
N MET A 96 -1.76 5.28 -20.51
CA MET A 96 -0.80 4.20 -20.81
C MET A 96 -0.59 3.91 -22.30
N LYS A 97 -1.29 4.58 -23.22
CA LYS A 97 -1.26 4.30 -24.67
C LYS A 97 0.15 4.24 -25.27
N HIS A 98 1.04 5.13 -24.81
CA HIS A 98 2.39 5.33 -25.36
C HIS A 98 3.49 4.56 -24.63
N LEU A 99 3.15 3.77 -23.59
CA LEU A 99 4.12 2.95 -22.87
C LEU A 99 4.56 1.73 -23.69
N GLN A 100 5.71 1.18 -23.34
CA GLN A 100 6.19 -0.09 -23.90
C GLN A 100 5.30 -1.25 -23.45
N ASP A 101 5.27 -2.35 -24.21
CA ASP A 101 4.36 -3.47 -23.94
C ASP A 101 4.62 -4.14 -22.59
N GLU A 102 5.89 -4.28 -22.18
CA GLU A 102 6.24 -4.79 -20.85
C GLU A 102 5.70 -3.88 -19.74
N GLN A 103 5.86 -2.56 -19.88
CA GLN A 103 5.34 -1.58 -18.93
C GLN A 103 3.80 -1.58 -18.91
N LYS A 104 3.15 -1.74 -20.07
CA LYS A 104 1.70 -1.88 -20.16
C LYS A 104 1.22 -3.13 -19.45
N ASN A 105 1.83 -4.28 -19.73
CA ASN A 105 1.45 -5.56 -19.12
C ASN A 105 1.59 -5.51 -17.61
N LYS A 106 2.73 -5.05 -17.10
CA LYS A 106 2.95 -4.85 -15.67
C LYS A 106 1.94 -3.85 -15.09
N GLY A 107 1.71 -2.74 -15.77
CA GLY A 107 0.74 -1.73 -15.36
C GLY A 107 -0.68 -2.27 -15.27
N ILE A 108 -1.13 -3.09 -16.22
CA ILE A 108 -2.47 -3.72 -16.19
C ILE A 108 -2.62 -4.65 -15.00
N VAL A 109 -1.61 -5.47 -14.71
CA VAL A 109 -1.62 -6.35 -13.52
C VAL A 109 -1.74 -5.50 -12.25
N ILE A 110 -0.97 -4.42 -12.15
CA ILE A 110 -1.05 -3.51 -10.99
C ILE A 110 -2.44 -2.86 -10.88
N LEU A 111 -3.01 -2.39 -11.99
CA LEU A 111 -4.32 -1.73 -12.00
C LEU A 111 -5.46 -2.69 -11.60
N SER A 112 -5.42 -3.93 -12.10
CA SER A 112 -6.33 -5.00 -11.70
C SER A 112 -6.20 -5.31 -10.21
N TYR A 113 -4.97 -5.45 -9.70
CA TYR A 113 -4.73 -5.70 -8.27
C TYR A 113 -5.19 -4.52 -7.39
N LEU A 114 -4.94 -3.28 -7.81
CA LEU A 114 -5.37 -2.06 -7.12
C LEU A 114 -6.89 -1.97 -6.96
N LYS A 115 -7.66 -2.42 -7.97
CA LYS A 115 -9.13 -2.51 -7.86
C LYS A 115 -9.54 -3.34 -6.65
N HIS A 116 -8.92 -4.50 -6.43
CA HIS A 116 -9.22 -5.37 -5.29
C HIS A 116 -8.78 -4.78 -3.95
N LEU A 117 -7.57 -4.18 -3.89
CA LEU A 117 -7.12 -3.48 -2.67
C LEU A 117 -8.04 -2.32 -2.29
N LEU A 118 -8.50 -1.54 -3.27
CA LEU A 118 -9.43 -0.43 -3.06
C LEU A 118 -10.83 -0.91 -2.69
N ALA A 119 -11.30 -2.03 -3.25
CA ALA A 119 -12.54 -2.67 -2.83
C ALA A 119 -12.47 -3.06 -1.35
N PHE A 120 -11.38 -3.73 -0.93
CA PHE A 120 -11.16 -4.09 0.48
C PHE A 120 -11.01 -2.87 1.39
N TYR A 121 -10.28 -1.83 0.97
CA TYR A 121 -10.09 -0.59 1.73
C TYR A 121 -11.41 0.12 2.10
N ARG A 122 -12.40 0.04 1.18
CA ARG A 122 -13.71 0.67 1.33
C ARG A 122 -14.64 -0.09 2.26
N LEU A 123 -14.32 -1.34 2.62
CA LEU A 123 -15.10 -2.11 3.57
C LEU A 123 -15.09 -1.46 4.96
N PRO A 124 -16.26 -1.28 5.60
CA PRO A 124 -16.33 -0.92 7.01
C PRO A 124 -15.66 -1.97 7.90
N ARG A 125 -15.04 -1.53 9.00
CA ARG A 125 -14.36 -2.43 9.96
C ARG A 125 -15.28 -3.55 10.49
N HIS A 126 -16.55 -3.24 10.75
CA HIS A 126 -17.50 -4.25 11.24
C HIS A 126 -17.77 -5.37 10.23
N LEU A 127 -17.70 -5.09 8.92
CA LEU A 127 -17.80 -6.13 7.90
C LEU A 127 -16.53 -6.99 7.87
N ILE A 128 -15.35 -6.38 8.01
CA ILE A 128 -14.07 -7.10 8.07
C ILE A 128 -14.07 -8.11 9.22
N ASN A 129 -14.67 -7.74 10.36
CA ASN A 129 -14.77 -8.62 11.51
C ASN A 129 -15.70 -9.83 11.30
N SER A 130 -16.55 -9.76 10.28
CA SER A 130 -17.49 -10.83 9.91
C SER A 130 -16.97 -11.71 8.77
N ILE A 131 -15.75 -11.46 8.26
CA ILE A 131 -15.16 -12.22 7.15
C ILE A 131 -14.64 -13.56 7.65
N VAL A 132 -15.11 -14.63 7.01
CA VAL A 132 -14.59 -15.99 7.19
C VAL A 132 -13.38 -16.24 6.29
N ASP A 133 -12.48 -17.12 6.72
CA ASP A 133 -11.32 -17.47 5.90
C ASP A 133 -11.73 -18.22 4.63
N PRO A 134 -11.23 -17.81 3.45
CA PRO A 134 -11.53 -18.47 2.19
C PRO A 134 -10.92 -19.89 2.10
N MET A 135 -9.94 -20.23 2.95
CA MET A 135 -9.21 -21.50 2.90
C MET A 135 -9.12 -22.25 4.25
N GLY A 136 -9.86 -21.80 5.27
CA GLY A 136 -9.83 -22.36 6.63
C GLY A 136 -10.91 -23.42 6.87
N SER A 137 -10.46 -24.65 7.11
CA SER A 137 -11.16 -25.87 7.51
C SER A 137 -12.50 -25.69 8.23
N GLN A 138 -13.56 -26.34 7.73
CA GLN A 138 -14.81 -26.61 8.45
C GLN A 138 -15.39 -25.37 9.17
N ALA A 139 -15.42 -24.21 8.50
CA ALA A 139 -16.36 -23.17 8.89
C ALA A 139 -17.77 -23.73 8.68
N LYS A 140 -18.31 -24.40 9.70
CA LYS A 140 -19.74 -24.41 9.93
C LYS A 140 -20.17 -22.97 9.70
N LEU A 141 -21.10 -22.74 8.78
CA LEU A 141 -21.87 -21.51 8.67
C LEU A 141 -22.66 -21.33 9.98
N SER A 142 -21.98 -21.13 11.10
CA SER A 142 -22.54 -20.98 12.44
C SER A 142 -22.62 -19.50 12.74
N GLY A 143 -23.56 -18.86 12.05
CA GLY A 143 -23.93 -17.48 12.26
C GLY A 143 -24.57 -16.91 11.00
N SER A 144 -25.77 -16.36 11.13
CA SER A 144 -26.56 -15.76 10.04
C SER A 144 -25.87 -14.58 9.30
N ASN A 145 -24.65 -14.17 9.69
CA ASN A 145 -23.98 -12.95 9.25
C ASN A 145 -22.52 -13.15 8.75
N SER A 146 -22.04 -14.38 8.52
CA SER A 146 -20.70 -14.61 7.98
C SER A 146 -20.56 -14.12 6.54
N ILE A 147 -19.47 -13.42 6.20
CA ILE A 147 -19.22 -12.86 4.87
C ILE A 147 -18.06 -13.57 4.20
N ASP A 148 -18.31 -14.09 3.00
CA ASP A 148 -17.27 -14.54 2.08
C ASP A 148 -16.74 -13.34 1.29
N LEU A 149 -15.48 -12.96 1.52
CA LEU A 149 -14.86 -11.79 0.89
C LEU A 149 -14.84 -11.91 -0.64
N THR A 150 -14.66 -13.11 -1.18
CA THR A 150 -14.53 -13.31 -2.64
C THR A 150 -15.83 -13.01 -3.33
N ARG A 151 -16.94 -13.50 -2.78
CA ARG A 151 -18.30 -13.25 -3.27
C ARG A 151 -18.75 -11.83 -3.01
N TYR A 152 -18.45 -11.29 -1.83
CA TYR A 152 -18.94 -9.98 -1.43
C TYR A 152 -18.28 -8.85 -2.20
N ALA A 153 -16.96 -8.93 -2.41
CA ALA A 153 -16.17 -7.86 -3.04
C ALA A 153 -15.67 -8.21 -4.45
N ASN A 154 -16.05 -9.38 -4.98
CA ASN A 154 -15.56 -9.92 -6.25
C ASN A 154 -14.01 -9.93 -6.32
N ILE A 155 -13.39 -10.54 -5.31
CA ILE A 155 -11.92 -10.66 -5.17
C ILE A 155 -11.53 -12.13 -5.38
N PRO A 156 -10.58 -12.45 -6.28
CA PRO A 156 -10.10 -13.82 -6.47
C PRO A 156 -9.55 -14.44 -5.18
N ASP A 157 -9.72 -15.75 -4.98
CA ASP A 157 -9.38 -16.46 -3.73
C ASP A 157 -7.95 -16.23 -3.27
N ALA A 158 -6.96 -16.36 -4.17
CA ALA A 158 -5.55 -16.15 -3.83
C ALA A 158 -5.26 -14.72 -3.37
N VAL A 159 -5.87 -13.72 -4.04
CA VAL A 159 -5.76 -12.30 -3.67
C VAL A 159 -6.45 -12.05 -2.33
N ALA A 160 -7.65 -12.60 -2.13
CA ALA A 160 -8.40 -12.46 -0.88
C ALA A 160 -7.62 -13.06 0.31
N GLY A 161 -7.06 -14.26 0.14
CA GLY A 161 -6.22 -14.92 1.14
C GLY A 161 -5.03 -14.06 1.56
N LYS A 162 -4.30 -13.47 0.59
CA LYS A 162 -3.17 -12.57 0.91
C LYS A 162 -3.63 -11.27 1.55
N ILE A 163 -4.70 -10.65 1.05
CA ILE A 163 -5.28 -9.43 1.63
C ILE A 163 -5.61 -9.64 3.11
N LEU A 164 -6.30 -10.73 3.43
CA LEU A 164 -6.66 -11.06 4.81
C LEU A 164 -5.42 -11.32 5.65
N LYS A 165 -4.47 -12.12 5.16
CA LYS A 165 -3.20 -12.42 5.86
C LYS A 165 -2.37 -11.16 6.15
N LEU A 166 -2.28 -10.23 5.20
CA LEU A 166 -1.46 -9.04 5.34
C LEU A 166 -2.14 -7.93 6.13
N PHE A 167 -3.43 -7.69 5.90
CA PHE A 167 -4.14 -6.48 6.33
C PHE A 167 -5.19 -6.73 7.42
N THR A 168 -5.17 -7.91 8.04
CA THR A 168 -5.98 -8.22 9.23
C THR A 168 -5.16 -9.02 10.25
N THR A 169 -5.72 -9.21 11.43
CA THR A 169 -5.25 -10.09 12.49
C THR A 169 -6.41 -10.97 12.94
N VAL A 170 -6.11 -12.19 13.36
CA VAL A 170 -7.07 -13.09 13.99
C VAL A 170 -6.75 -13.10 15.48
N SER A 171 -7.73 -12.87 16.34
CA SER A 171 -7.56 -13.03 17.78
C SER A 171 -7.61 -14.51 18.13
N GLU A 172 -6.50 -15.07 18.59
CA GLU A 172 -6.43 -16.42 19.17
C GLU A 172 -6.94 -16.40 20.61
N ASP A 173 -8.19 -16.00 20.83
CA ASP A 173 -8.81 -16.19 22.14
C ASP A 173 -9.18 -17.67 22.28
N MET A 174 -8.36 -18.41 23.04
CA MET A 174 -8.50 -19.84 23.37
C MET A 174 -9.84 -20.23 24.04
N THR A 175 -10.75 -19.29 24.23
CA THR A 175 -12.03 -19.47 24.94
C THR A 175 -13.26 -19.34 24.04
N SER A 176 -13.11 -18.83 22.81
CA SER A 176 -14.22 -18.69 21.85
C SER A 176 -14.00 -19.58 20.63
N GLU A 177 -15.00 -20.39 20.27
CA GLU A 177 -15.02 -21.20 19.04
C GLU A 177 -15.04 -20.35 17.73
N SER A 178 -15.09 -19.02 17.86
CA SER A 178 -15.13 -18.09 16.73
C SER A 178 -13.85 -17.28 16.67
N GLU A 179 -13.05 -17.54 15.63
CA GLU A 179 -11.91 -16.71 15.25
C GLU A 179 -12.40 -15.34 14.78
N ALA A 180 -12.35 -14.34 15.66
CA ALA A 180 -12.72 -12.98 15.29
C ALA A 180 -11.57 -12.33 14.51
N ARG A 181 -11.87 -11.92 13.27
CA ARG A 181 -10.94 -11.12 12.46
C ARG A 181 -11.03 -9.65 12.86
N THR A 182 -9.93 -8.93 12.80
CA THR A 182 -9.92 -7.48 13.03
C THR A 182 -8.88 -6.81 12.14
N GLN A 183 -9.17 -5.59 11.68
CA GLN A 183 -8.19 -4.71 11.04
C GLN A 183 -7.76 -3.63 12.02
N THR A 184 -6.53 -3.74 12.54
CA THR A 184 -5.91 -2.69 13.36
C THR A 184 -5.54 -1.47 12.51
N ASP A 185 -5.21 -0.35 13.15
CA ASP A 185 -4.79 0.85 12.44
C ASP A 185 -3.46 0.63 11.70
N GLU A 186 -2.52 -0.11 12.27
CA GLU A 186 -1.27 -0.49 11.59
C GLU A 186 -1.57 -1.31 10.34
N LYS A 187 -2.49 -2.28 10.42
CA LYS A 187 -2.87 -3.09 9.26
C LYS A 187 -3.53 -2.26 8.16
N ARG A 188 -4.35 -1.26 8.54
CA ARG A 188 -4.95 -0.31 7.60
C ARG A 188 -3.93 0.62 6.97
N ASP A 189 -2.95 1.08 7.74
CA ASP A 189 -1.84 1.91 7.26
C ASP A 189 -0.94 1.14 6.28
N LEU A 190 -0.70 -0.15 6.54
CA LEU A 190 0.03 -1.02 5.62
C LEU A 190 -0.70 -1.14 4.28
N LEU A 191 -2.03 -1.35 4.30
CA LEU A 191 -2.86 -1.40 3.09
C LEU A 191 -2.74 -0.10 2.28
N ILE A 192 -2.80 1.06 2.94
CA ILE A 192 -2.61 2.36 2.29
C ILE A 192 -1.21 2.42 1.65
N ASN A 193 -0.16 2.03 2.36
CA ASN A 193 1.21 2.03 1.84
C ASN A 193 1.37 1.12 0.62
N TYR A 194 0.74 -0.06 0.59
CA TYR A 194 0.69 -0.93 -0.59
C TYR A 194 0.01 -0.23 -1.78
N ILE A 195 -1.17 0.38 -1.57
CA ILE A 195 -1.91 1.10 -2.61
C ILE A 195 -1.06 2.24 -3.21
N LEU A 196 -0.38 3.02 -2.36
CA LEU A 196 0.45 4.14 -2.81
C LEU A 196 1.68 3.69 -3.60
N VAL A 197 2.36 2.62 -3.18
CA VAL A 197 3.50 2.06 -3.92
C VAL A 197 3.09 1.53 -5.28
N LEU A 198 1.99 0.79 -5.36
CA LEU A 198 1.45 0.29 -6.61
C LEU A 198 1.04 1.44 -7.55
N GLY A 199 0.43 2.50 -7.01
CA GLY A 199 0.17 3.72 -7.76
C GLY A 199 1.44 4.37 -8.32
N LEU A 200 2.50 4.45 -7.51
CA LEU A 200 3.81 4.95 -7.97
C LEU A 200 4.39 4.09 -9.09
N MET A 201 4.27 2.76 -9.02
CA MET A 201 4.78 1.87 -10.06
C MET A 201 4.07 2.08 -11.41
N VAL A 202 2.76 2.29 -11.40
CA VAL A 202 1.98 2.59 -12.63
C VAL A 202 2.36 3.96 -13.21
N ASP A 203 2.71 4.90 -12.34
CA ASP A 203 3.04 6.28 -12.69
C ASP A 203 4.53 6.51 -12.98
N ASN A 204 5.30 5.45 -13.24
CA ASN A 204 6.75 5.52 -13.45
C ASN A 204 7.46 6.32 -12.34
N TYR A 205 7.03 6.10 -11.10
CA TYR A 205 7.58 6.68 -9.87
C TYR A 205 7.46 8.22 -9.77
N ARG A 206 6.56 8.81 -10.57
CA ARG A 206 6.19 10.23 -10.54
C ARG A 206 4.67 10.39 -10.56
N ALA A 207 4.07 10.54 -9.39
CA ALA A 207 2.62 10.54 -9.22
C ALA A 207 2.06 11.90 -8.75
N ASP A 208 0.79 12.15 -9.08
CA ASP A 208 -0.03 13.18 -8.45
C ASP A 208 -0.78 12.54 -7.26
N PRO A 209 -0.64 13.05 -6.02
CA PRO A 209 -1.29 12.44 -4.87
C PRO A 209 -2.81 12.67 -4.84
N TYR A 210 -3.36 13.54 -5.69
CA TYR A 210 -4.78 13.88 -5.70
C TYR A 210 -5.67 12.70 -6.10
N ASP A 211 -5.33 12.00 -7.20
CA ASP A 211 -6.18 10.95 -7.77
C ASP A 211 -6.41 9.82 -6.74
N LEU A 212 -5.34 9.35 -6.09
CA LEU A 212 -5.44 8.36 -5.01
C LEU A 212 -6.01 8.95 -3.71
N GLY A 213 -5.84 10.25 -3.46
CA GLY A 213 -6.48 10.94 -2.34
C GLY A 213 -8.00 10.88 -2.40
N VAL A 214 -8.58 11.05 -3.58
CA VAL A 214 -10.02 10.89 -3.81
C VAL A 214 -10.45 9.46 -3.51
N GLU A 215 -9.73 8.46 -4.03
CA GLU A 215 -10.06 7.04 -3.84
C GLU A 215 -9.95 6.59 -2.38
N LEU A 216 -8.92 7.06 -1.68
CA LEU A 216 -8.68 6.76 -0.27
C LEU A 216 -9.48 7.67 0.68
N LYS A 217 -10.24 8.64 0.16
CA LYS A 217 -10.94 9.66 0.94
C LYS A 217 -10.01 10.37 1.93
N LYS A 218 -8.79 10.69 1.49
CA LYS A 218 -7.75 11.38 2.27
C LYS A 218 -7.33 12.67 1.59
N THR A 219 -7.13 13.69 2.40
CA THR A 219 -6.51 14.95 1.95
C THR A 219 -5.03 14.73 1.66
N ILE A 220 -4.43 15.60 0.83
CA ILE A 220 -2.99 15.56 0.52
C ILE A 220 -2.15 15.66 1.81
N SER A 221 -2.59 16.46 2.79
CA SER A 221 -1.90 16.57 4.07
C SER A 221 -1.92 15.26 4.86
N GLN A 222 -2.99 14.47 4.76
CA GLN A 222 -3.09 13.16 5.39
C GLN A 222 -2.31 12.08 4.63
N LEU A 223 -2.15 12.21 3.31
CA LEU A 223 -1.33 11.30 2.51
C LEU A 223 0.17 11.56 2.65
N ARG A 224 0.56 12.78 2.99
CA ARG A 224 1.96 13.18 3.08
C ARG A 224 2.82 12.31 4.00
N PRO A 225 2.40 11.97 5.23
CA PRO A 225 3.16 11.06 6.08
C PRO A 225 3.42 9.70 5.42
N TYR A 226 2.41 9.09 4.80
CA TYR A 226 2.56 7.78 4.13
C TYR A 226 3.60 7.84 3.01
N TYR A 227 3.49 8.80 2.10
CA TYR A 227 4.49 8.97 1.03
C TYR A 227 5.90 9.27 1.56
N LEU A 228 6.03 10.01 2.66
CA LEU A 228 7.35 10.23 3.29
C LEU A 228 7.90 8.93 3.90
N GLU A 229 7.06 8.10 4.52
CA GLU A 229 7.46 6.78 5.03
C GLU A 229 7.87 5.82 3.93
N LEU A 230 7.33 5.98 2.72
CA LEU A 230 7.77 5.28 1.50
C LEU A 230 9.06 5.85 0.89
N GLY A 231 9.64 6.89 1.51
CA GLY A 231 10.87 7.54 1.03
C GLY A 231 10.66 8.50 -0.13
N CYS A 232 9.40 8.84 -0.46
CA CYS A 232 9.10 9.80 -1.50
C CYS A 232 9.39 11.25 -1.08
N LYS A 233 9.52 12.11 -2.09
CA LYS A 233 9.62 13.57 -1.93
C LYS A 233 8.38 14.25 -2.52
N PHE A 234 7.90 15.26 -1.80
CA PHE A 234 6.86 16.17 -2.27
C PHE A 234 7.48 17.41 -2.88
N LYS A 235 7.07 17.75 -4.09
CA LYS A 235 7.35 19.04 -4.72
C LYS A 235 6.04 19.74 -5.00
N SER A 236 5.97 21.04 -4.74
CA SER A 236 4.85 21.85 -5.21
C SER A 236 5.09 22.21 -6.68
N VAL A 237 4.07 22.02 -7.51
CA VAL A 237 4.12 22.33 -8.94
C VAL A 237 3.60 23.75 -9.14
N LYS A 238 4.42 24.61 -9.76
CA LYS A 238 4.04 25.98 -10.09
C LYS A 238 3.02 25.99 -11.22
N GLU A 239 2.17 27.01 -11.25
CA GLU A 239 1.10 27.13 -12.26
C GLU A 239 1.62 27.07 -13.71
N ALA A 240 2.78 27.69 -13.99
CA ALA A 240 3.41 27.67 -15.31
C ALA A 240 3.77 26.25 -15.80
N ASP A 241 4.02 25.32 -14.88
CA ASP A 241 4.45 23.95 -15.19
C ASP A 241 3.27 22.95 -15.22
N ARG A 242 2.04 23.38 -14.88
CA ARG A 242 0.85 22.50 -14.83
C ARG A 242 0.33 22.09 -16.22
N GLY A 243 0.85 22.71 -17.27
CA GLY A 243 0.40 22.56 -18.65
C GLY A 243 -0.99 23.15 -18.88
N VAL A 244 -1.43 23.17 -20.13
CA VAL A 244 -2.80 23.56 -20.51
C VAL A 244 -3.76 22.41 -20.16
N ALA A 245 -3.94 22.14 -18.87
CA ALA A 245 -4.97 21.22 -18.42
C ALA A 245 -6.32 21.95 -18.43
N GLU A 246 -7.35 21.33 -19.01
CA GLU A 246 -8.73 21.81 -18.94
C GLU A 246 -9.15 22.08 -17.48
N PRO A 247 -10.02 23.08 -17.23
CA PRO A 247 -10.29 23.64 -15.91
C PRO A 247 -11.17 22.77 -15.01
N LYS A 248 -10.99 21.44 -15.02
CA LYS A 248 -11.66 20.54 -14.09
C LYS A 248 -10.77 20.35 -12.87
N THR A 249 -11.08 21.13 -11.83
CA THR A 249 -10.48 21.15 -10.48
C THR A 249 -9.06 21.73 -10.37
N SER A 250 -8.99 22.96 -9.85
CA SER A 250 -7.77 23.69 -9.44
C SER A 250 -6.87 22.98 -8.41
N LEU A 251 -7.28 21.82 -7.90
CA LEU A 251 -6.54 20.99 -6.95
C LEU A 251 -5.72 19.87 -7.62
N GLN A 252 -6.00 19.51 -8.88
CA GLN A 252 -5.20 18.53 -9.62
C GLN A 252 -3.83 19.13 -9.97
N ARG A 253 -2.79 18.32 -9.87
CA ARG A 253 -1.38 18.64 -10.17
C ARG A 253 -0.78 19.77 -9.33
N LEU A 254 -1.30 20.05 -8.14
CA LEU A 254 -0.66 21.00 -7.22
C LEU A 254 0.66 20.46 -6.65
N TYR A 255 0.76 19.14 -6.55
CA TYR A 255 1.91 18.45 -6.00
C TYR A 255 2.36 17.34 -6.93
N GLU A 256 3.67 17.13 -6.93
CA GLU A 256 4.34 16.02 -7.57
C GLU A 256 5.03 15.19 -6.50
N ILE A 257 4.74 13.89 -6.50
CA ILE A 257 5.44 12.90 -5.69
C ILE A 257 6.48 12.23 -6.57
N THR A 258 7.72 12.21 -6.13
CA THR A 258 8.79 11.44 -6.78
C THR A 258 9.42 10.49 -5.78
N LEU A 259 9.81 9.30 -6.22
CA LEU A 259 10.60 8.36 -5.43
C LEU A 259 12.11 8.58 -5.71
N PRO A 260 12.86 9.33 -4.88
CA PRO A 260 14.30 9.50 -5.10
C PRO A 260 15.07 8.22 -4.81
N LEU A 261 16.17 8.01 -5.55
CA LEU A 261 17.15 6.97 -5.27
C LEU A 261 18.49 7.56 -4.81
N PRO A 262 19.21 6.88 -3.90
CA PRO A 262 18.77 5.71 -3.13
C PRO A 262 17.61 6.05 -2.19
N LEU A 263 16.84 5.04 -1.76
CA LEU A 263 15.70 5.25 -0.86
C LEU A 263 16.17 5.91 0.44
N ARG A 264 15.44 6.93 0.89
CA ARG A 264 15.73 7.63 2.15
C ARG A 264 14.47 7.78 2.96
N PHE A 265 14.49 7.23 4.15
CA PHE A 265 13.37 7.30 5.05
C PHE A 265 13.54 8.35 6.16
N PRO A 266 12.43 8.87 6.73
CA PRO A 266 12.48 9.74 7.90
C PRO A 266 13.14 9.04 9.09
N THR A 267 14.12 9.71 9.70
CA THR A 267 14.76 9.24 10.94
C THR A 267 14.18 9.92 12.16
N LEU A 268 14.21 9.23 13.31
CA LEU A 268 13.95 9.82 14.61
C LEU A 268 14.96 10.93 14.86
N LYS A 269 14.45 12.14 15.08
CA LYS A 269 15.26 13.34 15.36
C LYS A 269 15.15 13.68 16.84
N ASN A 270 16.26 14.17 17.39
CA ASN A 270 16.24 14.80 18.70
C ASN A 270 15.41 16.08 18.68
N LYS A 271 14.28 16.06 19.39
CA LYS A 271 13.54 17.27 19.68
C LYS A 271 14.32 18.02 20.74
N LYS A 272 15.07 19.06 20.36
CA LYS A 272 15.68 19.98 21.34
C LYS A 272 14.55 20.53 22.20
N ARG A 273 14.57 20.24 23.50
CA ARG A 273 13.72 20.95 24.47
C ARG A 273 14.05 22.44 24.32
N ARG A 274 13.05 23.25 23.95
CA ARG A 274 13.15 24.70 24.12
C ARG A 274 13.22 24.90 25.64
N VAL A 275 14.40 25.26 26.11
CA VAL A 275 14.63 25.78 27.46
C VAL A 275 14.31 27.27 27.42
#